data_AF-A0A9E3BBG5-F1
#
_entry.id   AF-A0A9E3BBG5-F1
#
_cell.length_a   1.000
_cell.length_b   1.000
_cell.length_c   1.000
_cell.angle_alpha   90.00
_cell.angle_beta   90.00
_cell.angle_gamma   90.00
#
_symmetry.space_group_name_H-M   'P 1'
#
loop_
_entity.id
_entity.type
_entity.pdbx_description
1 polymer ?
#
loop_
_entity_poly.entity_id
_entity_poly.type
_entity_poly.pdbx_seq_one_letter_code
_entity_poly.pdbx_strand_id
1 'polypeptide(L)'
;MFVLATLMGLLQQMSGTPYIRGNLSPAGTDCSGLASLVSNMAADRPVFGERFNTGNEESALLARGFQYGTAPGAVVIGWNGGHTAVTLPDGTPVSSGEGGGVHIGGGGAYQPQFTHHMYLPVDPDASQDAPPPPSAAVLVDAPAPQPPAFGPDPAPMVPAPPALDAIPVDNQPSPPPDPELPADQPGAAA
;
A
#
# COMPACT_ATOMS: atom_id res chain seq x y z
N MET A 1 -9.53 9.65 -17.44
CA MET A 1 -9.58 10.78 -16.51
C MET A 1 -9.21 10.29 -15.12
N PHE A 2 -8.14 10.85 -14.53
CA PHE A 2 -7.79 10.62 -13.13
C PHE A 2 -8.85 11.21 -12.21
N VAL A 3 -9.29 10.45 -11.21
CA VAL A 3 -10.25 10.90 -10.18
C VAL A 3 -9.68 10.51 -8.81
N LEU A 4 -9.34 11.50 -8.00
CA LEU A 4 -8.69 11.27 -6.71
C LEU A 4 -9.55 10.43 -5.77
N ALA A 5 -10.87 10.68 -5.74
CA ALA A 5 -11.80 9.95 -4.89
C ALA A 5 -11.83 8.44 -5.19
N THR A 6 -11.78 8.08 -6.48
CA THR A 6 -11.74 6.66 -6.90
C THR A 6 -10.42 6.01 -6.48
N LEU A 7 -9.30 6.73 -6.61
CA LEU A 7 -8.01 6.22 -6.15
C LEU A 7 -8.02 6.02 -4.63
N MET A 8 -8.53 7.00 -3.89
CA MET A 8 -8.63 6.93 -2.44
C MET A 8 -9.52 5.78 -1.97
N GLY A 9 -10.67 5.54 -2.59
CA GLY A 9 -11.52 4.40 -2.28
C GLY A 9 -10.81 3.07 -2.49
N LEU A 10 -10.03 2.93 -3.55
CA LEU A 10 -9.21 1.74 -3.80
C LEU A 10 -8.10 1.58 -2.76
N LEU A 11 -7.38 2.66 -2.45
CA LEU A 11 -6.31 2.64 -1.44
C LEU A 11 -6.85 2.32 -0.05
N GLN A 12 -8.06 2.78 0.28
CA GLN A 12 -8.74 2.43 1.53
C GLN A 12 -9.11 0.95 1.57
N GLN A 13 -9.56 0.37 0.45
CA GLN A 13 -9.83 -1.07 0.36
C GLN A 13 -8.55 -1.90 0.50
N MET A 14 -7.43 -1.42 -0.04
CA MET A 14 -6.14 -2.11 0.05
C MET A 14 -5.41 -1.86 1.36
N SER A 15 -5.80 -0.84 2.14
CA SER A 15 -5.16 -0.51 3.41
C SER A 15 -5.19 -1.70 4.38
N GLY A 16 -4.05 -2.05 4.96
CA GLY A 16 -3.88 -3.20 5.84
C GLY A 16 -3.65 -4.53 5.12
N THR A 17 -3.65 -4.57 3.78
CA THR A 17 -3.21 -5.76 3.04
C THR A 17 -1.72 -6.03 3.28
N PRO A 18 -1.27 -7.30 3.19
CA PRO A 18 0.12 -7.65 3.42
C PRO A 18 1.08 -7.07 2.36
N TYR A 19 2.33 -6.89 2.77
CA TYR A 19 3.43 -6.63 1.84
C TYR A 19 3.78 -7.91 1.10
N ILE A 20 3.53 -7.95 -0.20
CA ILE A 20 3.84 -9.12 -1.03
C ILE A 20 4.85 -8.70 -2.09
N ARG A 21 6.12 -9.14 -1.90
CA ARG A 21 7.22 -8.83 -2.82
C ARG A 21 6.87 -9.26 -4.25
N GLY A 22 6.96 -8.30 -5.15
CA GLY A 22 6.71 -8.45 -6.57
C GLY A 22 5.25 -8.58 -6.97
N ASN A 23 4.31 -8.38 -6.06
CA ASN A 23 2.89 -8.44 -6.37
C ASN A 23 2.32 -7.08 -6.77
N LEU A 24 1.27 -7.10 -7.58
CA LEU A 24 0.43 -5.96 -7.93
C LEU A 24 -1.01 -6.47 -8.00
N SER A 25 -1.69 -6.54 -6.86
CA SER A 25 -3.09 -6.96 -6.81
C SER A 25 -3.83 -6.36 -5.61
N PRO A 26 -5.18 -6.40 -5.60
CA PRO A 26 -5.96 -5.93 -4.45
C PRO A 26 -5.67 -6.67 -3.14
N ALA A 27 -5.07 -7.88 -3.20
CA ALA A 27 -4.76 -8.69 -2.02
C ALA A 27 -3.47 -8.26 -1.30
N GLY A 28 -2.70 -7.36 -1.88
CA GLY A 28 -1.45 -6.86 -1.32
C GLY A 28 -0.42 -6.51 -2.39
N THR A 29 0.49 -5.62 -2.09
CA THR A 29 1.53 -5.18 -3.02
C THR A 29 2.80 -4.81 -2.27
N ASP A 30 3.94 -4.86 -2.95
CA ASP A 30 5.17 -4.24 -2.46
C ASP A 30 5.17 -2.72 -2.67
N CYS A 31 6.23 -2.04 -2.23
CA CYS A 31 6.39 -0.59 -2.36
C CYS A 31 6.23 -0.14 -3.82
N SER A 32 6.95 -0.80 -4.73
CA SER A 32 6.94 -0.47 -6.15
C SER A 32 5.65 -0.84 -6.88
N GLY A 33 4.95 -1.87 -6.44
CA GLY A 33 3.64 -2.22 -6.97
C GLY A 33 2.57 -1.21 -6.53
N LEU A 34 2.66 -0.67 -5.30
CA LEU A 34 1.78 0.42 -4.90
C LEU A 34 2.04 1.68 -5.74
N ALA A 35 3.31 2.04 -5.95
CA ALA A 35 3.68 3.12 -6.84
C ALA A 35 3.20 2.87 -8.28
N SER A 36 3.31 1.62 -8.78
CA SER A 36 2.81 1.21 -10.10
C SER A 36 1.31 1.41 -10.24
N LEU A 37 0.54 0.95 -9.25
CA LEU A 37 -0.91 1.10 -9.19
C LEU A 37 -1.33 2.57 -9.27
N VAL A 38 -0.75 3.42 -8.42
CA VAL A 38 -1.08 4.85 -8.38
C VAL A 38 -0.68 5.52 -9.70
N SER A 39 0.53 5.23 -10.21
CA SER A 39 1.03 5.82 -11.46
C SER A 39 0.21 5.39 -12.68
N ASN A 40 -0.25 4.14 -12.72
CA ASN A 40 -1.12 3.66 -13.78
C ASN A 40 -2.44 4.41 -13.77
N MET A 41 -3.08 4.51 -12.60
CA MET A 41 -4.36 5.22 -12.48
C MET A 41 -4.23 6.70 -12.83
N ALA A 42 -3.16 7.36 -12.37
CA ALA A 42 -2.90 8.77 -12.65
C ALA A 42 -2.61 9.04 -14.12
N ALA A 43 -2.02 8.08 -14.84
CA ALA A 43 -1.75 8.17 -16.27
C ALA A 43 -2.85 7.54 -17.15
N ASP A 44 -4.06 7.30 -16.61
CA ASP A 44 -5.19 6.71 -17.35
C ASP A 44 -4.91 5.32 -17.97
N ARG A 45 -4.16 4.50 -17.23
CA ARG A 45 -3.79 3.13 -17.61
C ARG A 45 -4.49 2.12 -16.69
N PRO A 46 -4.66 0.85 -17.12
CA PRO A 46 -5.24 -0.18 -16.26
C PRO A 46 -4.47 -0.31 -14.95
N VAL A 47 -5.17 -0.17 -13.83
CA VAL A 47 -4.60 -0.04 -12.48
C VAL A 47 -3.65 -1.19 -12.14
N PHE A 48 -4.06 -2.42 -12.42
CA PHE A 48 -3.26 -3.65 -12.23
C PHE A 48 -2.63 -4.17 -13.52
N GLY A 49 -2.55 -3.36 -14.58
CA GLY A 49 -2.10 -3.81 -15.90
C GLY A 49 -0.59 -3.94 -16.03
N GLU A 50 0.15 -2.92 -15.57
CA GLU A 50 1.61 -2.91 -15.68
C GLU A 50 2.29 -2.59 -14.35
N ARG A 51 3.40 -3.28 -14.10
CA ARG A 51 4.22 -3.13 -12.91
C ARG A 51 5.61 -2.59 -13.27
N PHE A 52 6.20 -1.83 -12.36
CA PHE A 52 7.64 -1.54 -12.33
C PHE A 52 8.24 -1.88 -10.95
N ASN A 53 9.56 -1.71 -10.83
CA ASN A 53 10.32 -1.81 -9.59
C ASN A 53 11.29 -0.62 -9.48
N THR A 54 11.89 -0.40 -8.31
CA THR A 54 12.81 0.73 -8.06
C THR A 54 13.99 0.80 -9.04
N GLY A 55 14.40 -0.33 -9.62
CA GLY A 55 15.49 -0.39 -10.61
C GLY A 55 15.12 0.13 -12.00
N ASN A 56 13.83 0.18 -12.35
CA ASN A 56 13.36 0.76 -13.62
C ASN A 56 12.31 1.87 -13.45
N GLU A 57 12.06 2.30 -12.21
CA GLU A 57 11.01 3.24 -11.84
C GLU A 57 11.09 4.55 -12.63
N GLU A 58 12.27 5.15 -12.78
CA GLU A 58 12.46 6.37 -13.57
C GLU A 58 11.90 6.25 -15.00
N SER A 59 12.36 5.23 -15.73
CA SER A 59 11.93 4.99 -17.11
C SER A 59 10.42 4.68 -17.20
N ALA A 60 9.88 3.99 -16.21
CA ALA A 60 8.47 3.63 -16.15
C ALA A 60 7.58 4.85 -15.85
N LEU A 61 8.03 5.75 -14.99
CA LEU A 61 7.34 7.00 -14.66
C LEU A 61 7.38 7.97 -15.85
N LEU A 62 8.52 8.11 -16.53
CA LEU A 62 8.62 8.89 -17.77
C LEU A 62 7.65 8.40 -18.84
N ALA A 63 7.53 7.08 -19.04
CA ALA A 63 6.57 6.49 -19.97
C ALA A 63 5.09 6.75 -19.59
N ARG A 64 4.84 7.13 -18.34
CA ARG A 64 3.53 7.53 -17.80
C ARG A 64 3.34 9.05 -17.77
N GLY A 65 4.27 9.83 -18.33
CA GLY A 65 4.19 11.28 -18.43
C GLY A 65 4.65 12.04 -17.19
N PHE A 66 5.26 11.35 -16.22
CA PHE A 66 5.83 12.02 -15.05
C PHE A 66 7.03 12.89 -15.46
N GLN A 67 7.25 13.96 -14.70
CA GLN A 67 8.33 14.92 -14.85
C GLN A 67 9.26 14.83 -13.64
N TYR A 68 10.55 15.17 -13.81
CA TYR A 68 11.51 15.18 -12.70
C TYR A 68 11.19 16.27 -11.68
N GLY A 69 11.38 15.93 -10.40
CA GLY A 69 11.19 16.84 -9.27
C GLY A 69 9.87 16.61 -8.53
N THR A 70 9.33 17.68 -7.97
CA THR A 70 8.09 17.66 -7.17
C THR A 70 7.26 18.90 -7.49
N ALA A 71 5.94 18.78 -7.44
CA ALA A 71 5.04 19.93 -7.58
C ALA A 71 3.87 19.84 -6.59
N PRO A 72 3.38 20.98 -6.06
CA PRO A 72 2.17 20.99 -5.24
C PRO A 72 0.95 20.60 -6.09
N GLY A 73 -0.02 19.89 -5.50
CA GLY A 73 -1.23 19.46 -6.21
C GLY A 73 -1.00 18.36 -7.24
N ALA A 74 0.19 17.75 -7.29
CA ALA A 74 0.52 16.66 -8.19
C ALA A 74 0.56 15.32 -7.46
N VAL A 75 0.48 14.22 -8.21
CA VAL A 75 0.95 12.93 -7.70
C VAL A 75 2.47 12.98 -7.69
N VAL A 76 3.09 12.81 -6.53
CA VAL A 76 4.56 12.85 -6.37
C VAL A 76 5.03 11.49 -5.91
N ILE A 77 6.11 10.98 -6.50
CA ILE A 77 6.72 9.69 -6.17
C ILE A 77 8.18 9.95 -5.84
N GLY A 78 8.59 9.49 -4.65
CA GLY A 78 9.96 9.56 -4.17
C GLY A 78 10.49 8.14 -4.03
N TRP A 79 11.69 7.88 -4.55
CA TRP A 79 12.31 6.56 -4.46
C TRP A 79 13.84 6.63 -4.28
N ASN A 80 14.40 5.49 -3.89
CA ASN A 80 15.84 5.20 -3.86
C ASN A 80 16.08 3.77 -4.38
N GLY A 81 17.27 3.21 -4.17
CA GLY A 81 17.62 1.87 -4.68
C GLY A 81 16.78 0.71 -4.12
N GLY A 82 16.05 0.89 -3.01
CA GLY A 82 15.35 -0.20 -2.33
C GLY A 82 13.90 0.10 -1.90
N HIS A 83 13.46 1.36 -1.97
CA HIS A 83 12.14 1.75 -1.50
C HIS A 83 11.55 2.90 -2.31
N THR A 84 10.22 2.96 -2.35
CA THR A 84 9.44 4.02 -3.00
C THR A 84 8.16 4.29 -2.23
N ALA A 85 7.74 5.55 -2.19
CA ALA A 85 6.48 5.97 -1.61
C ALA A 85 5.86 7.12 -2.41
N VAL A 86 4.56 7.31 -2.24
CA VAL A 86 3.77 8.26 -3.03
C VAL A 86 3.14 9.31 -2.12
N THR A 87 3.05 10.53 -2.61
CA THR A 87 2.20 11.57 -2.06
C THR A 87 1.16 11.95 -3.10
N LEU A 88 -0.11 11.89 -2.69
CA LEU A 88 -1.25 12.21 -3.54
C LEU A 88 -1.43 13.73 -3.72
N PRO A 89 -2.26 14.17 -4.69
CA PRO A 89 -2.46 15.58 -5.01
C PRO A 89 -2.98 16.43 -3.84
N ASP A 90 -3.76 15.84 -2.94
CA ASP A 90 -4.26 16.45 -1.72
C ASP A 90 -3.22 16.50 -0.58
N GLY A 91 -2.00 16.01 -0.84
CA GLY A 91 -0.93 15.88 0.13
C GLY A 91 -0.97 14.58 0.93
N THR A 92 -1.94 13.68 0.69
CA THR A 92 -2.04 12.44 1.45
C THR A 92 -0.87 11.51 1.10
N PRO A 93 -0.03 11.12 2.09
CA PRO A 93 1.02 10.14 1.88
C PRO A 93 0.46 8.72 1.84
N VAL A 94 0.98 7.89 0.94
CA VAL A 94 0.65 6.46 0.87
C VAL A 94 1.91 5.65 0.56
N SER A 95 2.07 4.52 1.26
CA SER A 95 3.22 3.65 1.06
C SER A 95 2.86 2.18 1.33
N SER A 96 3.75 1.29 0.89
CA SER A 96 3.74 -0.12 1.28
C SER A 96 5.16 -0.49 1.68
N GLY A 97 5.34 -1.12 2.83
CA GLY A 97 6.65 -1.52 3.35
C GLY A 97 7.10 -0.77 4.60
N GLU A 98 6.49 0.38 4.93
CA GLU A 98 6.84 1.19 6.12
C GLU A 98 6.03 0.75 7.35
N GLY A 99 6.29 -0.45 7.84
CA GLY A 99 5.56 -1.04 8.98
C GLY A 99 4.52 -2.10 8.59
N GLY A 100 4.52 -2.54 7.34
CA GLY A 100 3.60 -3.56 6.84
C GLY A 100 3.39 -3.44 5.34
N GLY A 101 2.26 -3.94 4.83
CA GLY A 101 1.87 -3.68 3.44
C GLY A 101 1.28 -2.29 3.27
N VAL A 102 0.23 -2.20 2.47
CA VAL A 102 -0.34 -0.92 2.05
C VAL A 102 -0.93 -0.17 3.23
N HIS A 103 -0.60 1.10 3.36
CA HIS A 103 -1.26 2.01 4.29
C HIS A 103 -1.32 3.44 3.74
N ILE A 104 -2.29 4.18 4.27
CA ILE A 104 -2.46 5.61 4.05
C ILE A 104 -1.90 6.31 5.29
N GLY A 105 -0.97 7.23 5.11
CA GLY A 105 -0.21 7.86 6.19
C GLY A 105 1.31 7.79 5.97
N GLY A 106 2.07 8.24 6.97
CA GLY A 106 3.53 8.22 6.92
C GLY A 106 4.15 9.46 6.26
N GLY A 107 5.38 9.32 5.76
CA GLY A 107 6.12 10.44 5.16
C GLY A 107 5.88 10.66 3.66
N GLY A 108 5.28 9.67 2.98
CA GLY A 108 5.02 9.73 1.53
C GLY A 108 6.28 9.95 0.72
N ALA A 109 6.16 10.59 -0.44
CA ALA A 109 7.29 10.84 -1.35
C ALA A 109 8.35 11.82 -0.80
N TYR A 110 8.08 12.55 0.29
CA TYR A 110 8.98 13.60 0.80
C TYR A 110 9.91 13.13 1.93
N GLN A 111 10.04 11.81 2.11
CA GLN A 111 10.93 11.30 3.14
C GLN A 111 12.41 11.60 2.80
N PRO A 112 13.25 11.93 3.79
CA PRO A 112 14.66 12.27 3.57
C PRO A 112 15.50 11.16 2.92
N GLN A 113 15.03 9.93 2.93
CA GLN A 113 15.73 8.77 2.36
C GLN A 113 15.64 8.67 0.83
N PHE A 114 14.73 9.40 0.20
CA PHE A 114 14.54 9.33 -1.24
C PHE A 114 15.50 10.28 -1.95
N THR A 115 16.25 9.73 -2.90
CA THR A 115 17.25 10.45 -3.68
C THR A 115 16.73 10.87 -5.04
N HIS A 116 15.59 10.31 -5.46
CA HIS A 116 14.93 10.61 -6.72
C HIS A 116 13.48 10.98 -6.48
N HIS A 117 12.98 11.94 -7.27
CA HIS A 117 11.61 12.38 -7.21
C HIS A 117 11.09 12.66 -8.61
N MET A 118 9.85 12.27 -8.86
CA MET A 118 9.11 12.62 -10.06
C MET A 118 7.67 12.93 -9.69
N TYR A 119 7.01 13.76 -10.51
CA TYR A 119 5.62 14.14 -10.30
C TYR A 119 4.82 14.07 -11.60
N LEU A 120 3.53 13.82 -11.47
CA LEU A 120 2.56 13.94 -12.54
C LEU A 120 1.55 15.03 -12.16
N PRO A 121 1.51 16.16 -12.89
CA PRO A 121 0.44 17.14 -12.74
C PRO A 121 -0.91 16.46 -12.95
N VAL A 122 -1.85 16.71 -12.05
CA VAL A 122 -3.25 16.32 -12.23
C VAL A 122 -4.13 17.54 -12.06
N ASP A 123 -5.28 17.55 -12.72
CA ASP A 123 -6.22 18.66 -12.58
C ASP A 123 -6.73 18.77 -11.13
N PRO A 124 -6.62 19.94 -10.48
CA PRO A 124 -7.06 20.12 -9.10
C PRO A 124 -8.58 19.99 -8.96
N ASP A 125 -9.36 20.36 -9.98
CA ASP A 125 -10.82 20.17 -10.00
C ASP A 125 -11.21 18.69 -10.01
N ALA A 126 -10.40 17.80 -10.62
CA ALA A 126 -10.60 16.35 -10.54
C ALA A 126 -10.32 15.77 -9.14
N SER A 127 -9.66 16.56 -8.28
CA SER A 127 -9.42 16.23 -6.87
C SER A 127 -10.54 16.74 -5.95
N GLN A 128 -11.32 17.75 -6.38
CA GLN A 128 -12.43 18.36 -5.62
C GLN A 128 -13.83 17.87 -6.03
N ASP A 129 -13.99 17.24 -7.19
CA ASP A 129 -15.26 16.68 -7.67
C ASP A 129 -15.70 15.39 -6.93
N ALA A 130 -15.02 15.04 -5.84
CA ALA A 130 -15.53 14.07 -4.90
C ALA A 130 -16.79 14.64 -4.24
N PRO A 131 -17.96 13.95 -4.30
CA PRO A 131 -19.10 14.35 -3.47
C PRO A 131 -18.61 14.49 -2.03
N PRO A 132 -18.95 15.57 -1.30
CA PRO A 132 -18.57 15.67 0.10
C PRO A 132 -19.01 14.38 0.81
N PRO A 133 -18.18 13.79 1.69
CA PRO A 133 -18.66 12.71 2.54
C PRO A 133 -19.94 13.22 3.18
N PRO A 134 -21.04 12.44 3.21
CA PRO A 134 -22.29 12.91 3.75
C PRO A 134 -22.00 13.44 5.15
N SER A 135 -22.12 14.76 5.31
CA SER A 135 -22.00 15.39 6.61
C SER A 135 -22.95 14.65 7.52
N ALA A 136 -22.43 14.09 8.62
CA ALA A 136 -23.22 13.40 9.62
C ALA A 136 -24.45 14.26 9.90
N ALA A 137 -25.61 13.78 9.44
CA ALA A 137 -26.87 14.44 9.69
C ALA A 137 -27.02 14.49 11.20
N VAL A 138 -26.89 15.70 11.74
CA VAL A 138 -27.27 16.05 13.09
C VAL A 138 -28.77 15.78 13.17
N LEU A 139 -29.14 14.61 13.68
CA LEU A 139 -30.53 14.26 13.97
C LEU A 139 -30.87 14.85 15.33
N VAL A 140 -31.16 16.15 15.35
CA VAL A 140 -31.82 16.79 16.48
C VAL A 140 -33.33 16.59 16.31
N ASP A 141 -33.89 15.99 17.35
CA ASP A 141 -35.32 15.85 17.68
C ASP A 141 -36.12 14.72 17.00
N ALA A 142 -36.11 13.57 17.66
CA ALA A 142 -37.18 12.57 17.57
C ALA A 142 -37.64 12.24 19.01
N PRO A 143 -38.95 12.27 19.31
CA PRO A 143 -39.44 12.05 20.67
C PRO A 143 -39.16 10.62 21.15
N ALA A 144 -38.72 10.52 22.41
CA ALA A 144 -38.25 9.31 23.07
C ALA A 144 -39.29 8.16 23.05
N PRO A 145 -38.92 6.97 22.57
CA PRO A 145 -39.69 5.74 22.80
C PRO A 145 -39.44 5.20 24.22
N GLN A 146 -40.52 4.76 24.88
CA GLN A 146 -40.52 4.21 26.23
C GLN A 146 -39.71 2.91 26.36
N PRO A 147 -39.10 2.64 27.53
CA PRO A 147 -38.34 1.41 27.75
C PRO A 147 -39.27 0.18 27.85
N PRO A 148 -39.00 -0.92 27.11
CA PRO A 148 -39.68 -2.18 27.34
C PRO A 148 -39.17 -2.83 28.64
N ALA A 149 -40.12 -3.42 29.37
CA ALA A 149 -39.95 -4.03 30.68
C ALA A 149 -39.01 -5.25 30.68
N PHE A 150 -38.38 -5.46 31.83
CA PHE A 150 -37.59 -6.64 32.20
C PHE A 150 -38.38 -7.95 32.01
N GLY A 151 -37.74 -8.95 31.41
CA GLY A 151 -38.16 -10.35 31.32
C GLY A 151 -36.93 -11.28 31.08
N PRO A 152 -36.99 -12.57 31.46
CA PRO A 152 -35.86 -13.25 32.13
C PRO A 152 -34.87 -14.01 31.22
N ASP A 153 -33.64 -14.05 31.73
CA ASP A 153 -32.48 -14.96 31.58
C ASP A 153 -31.97 -15.48 30.21
N PRO A 154 -30.64 -15.62 30.07
CA PRO A 154 -29.97 -15.97 28.80
C PRO A 154 -30.05 -17.47 28.47
N ALA A 155 -30.28 -17.77 27.19
CA ALA A 155 -30.05 -19.08 26.59
C ALA A 155 -28.53 -19.37 26.44
N PRO A 156 -28.09 -20.64 26.48
CA PRO A 156 -26.70 -21.01 26.75
C PRO A 156 -25.74 -20.70 25.60
N MET A 157 -24.53 -20.32 26.00
CA MET A 157 -23.31 -20.19 25.21
C MET A 157 -23.14 -21.36 24.24
N VAL A 158 -23.10 -21.07 22.94
CA VAL A 158 -22.61 -22.02 21.94
C VAL A 158 -21.10 -22.16 22.16
N PRO A 159 -20.55 -23.37 22.40
CA PRO A 159 -19.11 -23.53 22.56
C PRO A 159 -18.38 -23.16 21.27
N ALA A 160 -17.24 -22.48 21.43
CA ALA A 160 -16.32 -22.17 20.35
C ALA A 160 -15.87 -23.45 19.62
N PRO A 161 -15.63 -23.40 18.30
CA PRO A 161 -15.01 -24.51 17.60
C PRO A 161 -13.62 -24.79 18.20
N PRO A 162 -13.17 -26.05 18.29
CA PRO A 162 -11.86 -26.38 18.82
C PRO A 162 -10.77 -25.70 17.98
N ALA A 163 -9.77 -25.14 18.67
CA ALA A 163 -8.54 -24.70 18.05
C ALA A 163 -7.94 -25.88 17.28
N LEU A 164 -7.67 -25.69 15.99
CA LEU A 164 -6.85 -26.63 15.24
C LEU A 164 -5.46 -26.62 15.85
N ASP A 165 -5.08 -27.77 16.40
CA ASP A 165 -3.78 -28.04 16.99
C ASP A 165 -2.65 -27.51 16.10
N ALA A 166 -1.71 -26.84 16.75
CA ALA A 166 -0.43 -26.46 16.18
C ALA A 166 0.21 -27.71 15.54
N ILE A 167 0.54 -27.62 14.26
CA ILE A 167 1.35 -28.63 13.58
C ILE A 167 2.73 -28.63 14.25
N PRO A 168 3.23 -29.79 14.73
CA PRO A 168 4.53 -29.86 15.39
C PRO A 168 5.64 -29.51 14.39
N VAL A 169 6.54 -28.63 14.81
CA VAL A 169 7.67 -28.09 14.05
C VAL A 169 8.82 -29.10 13.90
N ASP A 170 8.53 -30.40 13.80
CA ASP A 170 9.56 -31.46 13.85
C ASP A 170 9.82 -32.13 12.50
N ASN A 171 9.21 -31.65 11.42
CA ASN A 171 9.40 -32.25 10.08
C ASN A 171 9.86 -31.26 9.01
N GLN A 172 10.67 -30.26 9.37
CA GLN A 172 11.51 -29.58 8.38
C GLN A 172 12.79 -30.38 8.17
N PRO A 173 13.10 -30.81 6.93
CA PRO A 173 14.43 -31.30 6.60
C PRO A 173 15.46 -30.21 6.93
N SER A 174 16.59 -30.60 7.53
CA SER A 174 17.70 -29.68 7.76
C SER A 174 18.11 -29.01 6.45
N PRO A 175 18.47 -27.70 6.47
CA PRO A 175 19.04 -27.07 5.30
C PRO A 175 20.29 -27.86 4.83
N PRO A 176 20.52 -27.99 3.52
CA PRO A 176 21.76 -28.59 3.03
C PRO A 176 22.96 -27.79 3.56
N PRO A 177 24.10 -28.43 3.84
CA PRO A 177 25.31 -27.71 4.19
C PRO A 177 25.68 -26.73 3.06
N ASP A 178 26.17 -25.55 3.45
CA ASP A 178 26.69 -24.58 2.51
C ASP A 178 27.74 -25.23 1.60
N PRO A 179 27.83 -24.84 0.31
CA PRO A 179 28.94 -25.25 -0.53
C PRO A 179 30.24 -24.79 0.14
N GLU A 180 31.10 -25.74 0.49
CA GLU A 180 32.45 -25.48 0.96
C GLU A 180 33.14 -24.63 -0.11
N LEU A 181 33.37 -23.34 0.20
CA LEU A 181 34.23 -22.49 -0.60
C LEU A 181 35.59 -23.17 -0.67
N PRO A 182 36.16 -23.44 -1.88
CA PRO A 182 37.51 -23.93 -1.97
C PRO A 182 38.43 -22.98 -1.22
N ALA A 183 39.10 -23.51 -0.20
CA ALA A 183 40.17 -22.80 0.47
C ALA A 183 41.20 -22.36 -0.57
N ASP A 184 41.46 -21.06 -0.54
CA ASP A 184 42.55 -20.35 -1.20
C ASP A 184 43.79 -21.25 -1.26
N GLN A 185 44.13 -21.73 -2.46
CA GLN A 185 45.45 -22.31 -2.68
C GLN A 185 46.44 -21.15 -2.71
N PRO A 186 47.41 -21.07 -1.78
CA PRO A 186 48.47 -20.10 -1.90
C PRO A 186 49.32 -20.51 -3.11
N GLY A 187 49.30 -19.64 -4.13
CA GLY A 187 50.24 -19.69 -5.25
C GLY A 187 51.66 -19.58 -4.69
N ALA A 188 52.35 -20.72 -4.63
CA ALA A 188 53.79 -20.74 -4.41
C ALA A 188 54.47 -20.45 -5.75
N ALA A 189 55.18 -19.32 -5.76
CA ALA A 189 56.11 -18.92 -6.79
C ALA A 189 57.24 -19.97 -6.96
N ALA A 190 57.57 -20.28 -8.21
CA ALA A 190 58.92 -20.51 -8.73
C ALA A 190 58.87 -20.58 -10.27
#